data_AF-A0A351EK67-F1
#
_entry.id   AF-A0A351EK67-F1
#
_cell.length_a   1.000
_cell.length_b   1.000
_cell.length_c   1.000
_cell.angle_alpha   90.00
_cell.angle_beta   90.00
_cell.angle_gamma   90.00
#
_symmetry.space_group_name_H-M   'P 1'
#
loop_
_entity.id
_entity.type
_entity.pdbx_description
1 polymer ?
#
loop_
_entity_poly.entity_id
_entity_poly.type
_entity_poly.pdbx_seq_one_letter_code
_entity_poly.pdbx_strand_id
1 'polypeptide(L)' 'MTMLILISPAKTLDFESELKTQKFSTPRFVKESSELVGSLVRKSPAELEKLMHLSPALADLNAMRYQDWEPDFT' A
#
# COMPACT_ATOMS: atom_id res chain seq x y z
N MET A 1 -15.37 -1.99 -26.99
CA MET A 1 -13.92 -2.15 -26.75
C MET A 1 -13.73 -3.22 -25.72
N THR A 2 -13.02 -4.31 -26.00
CA THR A 2 -12.74 -5.32 -24.97
C THR A 2 -11.36 -5.91 -25.16
N MET A 3 -10.39 -5.27 -24.50
CA MET A 3 -9.14 -5.91 -24.10
C MET A 3 -8.84 -5.43 -22.68
N LEU A 4 -8.57 -6.38 -21.77
CA LEU A 4 -8.17 -6.11 -20.39
C LEU A 4 -6.81 -6.78 -20.18
N ILE A 5 -5.83 -6.01 -19.73
CA ILE A 5 -4.49 -6.51 -19.41
C ILE A 5 -4.40 -6.63 -17.89
N LEU A 6 -3.86 -7.74 -17.41
CA LEU A 6 -3.55 -7.96 -16.01
C LEU A 6 -2.02 -8.07 -15.84
N ILE A 7 -1.48 -7.31 -14.89
CA ILE A 7 -0.07 -7.35 -14.51
C ILE A 7 0.04 -7.44 -12.99
N SER A 8 1.15 -8.00 -12.51
CA SER A 8 1.48 -8.03 -11.08
C SER A 8 1.94 -6.65 -10.58
N PRO A 9 1.69 -6.31 -9.30
CA PRO A 9 2.21 -5.09 -8.70
C PRO A 9 3.73 -5.16 -8.43
N ALA A 10 4.35 -4.00 -8.23
CA ALA A 10 5.73 -3.89 -7.76
C ALA A 10 5.79 -3.82 -6.22
N LYS A 11 6.94 -4.19 -5.64
CA LYS A 11 7.22 -4.00 -4.20
C LYS A 11 7.77 -2.61 -3.88
N THR A 12 8.51 -2.02 -4.82
CA THR A 12 9.12 -0.69 -4.68
C THR A 12 8.14 0.38 -5.15
N LEU A 13 8.07 1.50 -4.42
CA LEU A 13 7.25 2.66 -4.74
C LEU A 13 8.16 3.87 -4.97
N ASP A 14 7.80 4.73 -5.91
CA ASP A 14 8.49 5.98 -6.22
C ASP A 14 7.49 7.14 -6.14
N PHE A 15 7.73 8.04 -5.20
CA PHE A 15 6.92 9.24 -4.98
C PHE A 15 7.71 10.54 -5.27
N GLU A 16 8.96 10.43 -5.72
CA GLU A 16 9.89 11.56 -5.90
C GLU A 16 10.00 11.98 -7.37
N SER A 17 9.88 11.02 -8.29
CA SER A 17 9.96 11.29 -9.72
C SER A 17 8.86 12.25 -10.19
N GLU A 18 9.21 13.12 -11.13
CA GLU A 18 8.24 14.02 -11.78
C GLU A 18 7.07 13.23 -12.39
N LEU A 19 5.85 13.61 -12.01
CA LEU A 19 4.62 13.02 -12.52
C LEU A 19 4.51 13.25 -14.03
N LYS A 20 4.36 12.16 -14.79
CA LYS A 20 4.13 12.25 -16.25
C LYS A 20 2.72 12.75 -16.59
N THR A 21 1.80 12.80 -15.62
CA THR A 21 0.41 13.23 -15.79
C THR A 21 -0.19 13.63 -14.44
N GLN A 22 -1.12 14.60 -14.46
CA GLN A 22 -1.93 14.99 -13.29
C GLN A 22 -3.28 14.26 -13.22
N LYS A 23 -3.60 13.42 -14.22
CA LYS A 23 -4.86 12.67 -14.24
C LYS A 23 -4.76 11.47 -13.30
N PHE A 24 -5.69 11.35 -12.37
CA PHE A 24 -5.84 10.20 -11.47
C PHE A 24 -7.32 9.83 -11.29
N SER A 25 -7.55 8.72 -10.60
CA SER A 25 -8.88 8.22 -10.22
C SER A 25 -8.80 7.62 -8.82
N THR A 26 -9.93 7.48 -8.14
CA THR A 26 -9.97 6.85 -6.83
C THR A 26 -10.07 5.32 -6.94
N PRO A 27 -9.48 4.56 -6.00
CA PRO A 27 -9.61 3.10 -5.98
C PRO A 27 -11.07 2.65 -5.80
N ARG A 28 -11.46 1.54 -6.42
CA ARG A 28 -12.83 1.00 -6.30
C ARG A 28 -13.09 0.28 -4.97
N PHE A 29 -12.06 -0.30 -4.35
CA PHE A 29 -12.17 -1.22 -3.21
C PHE A 29 -11.59 -0.64 -1.92
N VAL A 30 -11.91 0.64 -1.64
CA VAL A 30 -11.38 1.35 -0.46
C VAL A 30 -11.86 0.71 0.85
N LYS A 31 -13.10 0.20 0.87
CA LYS A 31 -13.66 -0.47 2.05
C LYS A 31 -12.84 -1.73 2.41
N GLU A 32 -12.55 -2.56 1.42
CA GLU A 32 -11.77 -3.78 1.58
C GLU A 32 -10.33 -3.46 1.98
N SER A 33 -9.72 -2.42 1.39
CA SER A 33 -8.41 -1.92 1.83
C SER A 33 -8.42 -1.48 3.29
N SER A 34 -9.47 -0.79 3.73
CA SER A 34 -9.63 -0.33 5.12
C SER A 34 -9.67 -1.51 6.11
N GLU A 35 -10.38 -2.58 5.77
CA GLU A 35 -10.46 -3.80 6.60
C GLU A 35 -9.09 -4.48 6.76
N LEU A 36 -8.32 -4.55 5.67
CA LEU A 36 -6.96 -5.09 5.68
C LEU A 36 -6.01 -4.20 6.49
N VAL A 37 -5.98 -2.90 6.20
CA VAL A 37 -5.13 -1.94 6.91
C VAL A 37 -5.45 -1.96 8.40
N GLY A 38 -6.75 -1.92 8.78
CA GLY A 38 -7.17 -1.99 10.19
C GLY A 38 -6.66 -3.22 10.96
N SER A 39 -6.40 -4.33 10.26
CA SER A 39 -5.76 -5.52 10.83
C SER A 39 -4.25 -5.40 10.94
N LEU A 40 -3.61 -4.74 9.97
CA LEU A 40 -2.16 -4.56 9.89
C LEU A 40 -1.64 -3.48 10.84
N VAL A 41 -2.42 -2.42 11.08
CA VAL A 41 -2.09 -1.32 12.01
C VAL A 41 -1.87 -1.82 13.44
N ARG A 42 -2.53 -2.94 13.81
CA ARG A 42 -2.43 -3.56 15.14
C ARG A 42 -1.19 -4.43 15.33
N LYS A 43 -0.41 -4.68 14.27
CA LYS A 43 0.78 -5.54 14.32
C LYS A 43 2.01 -4.71 14.63
N SER A 44 2.85 -5.24 15.51
CA SER A 44 4.20 -4.70 15.73
C SER A 44 5.08 -4.89 14.49
N PRO A 45 6.16 -4.09 14.32
CA PRO A 45 7.12 -4.32 13.25
C PRO A 45 7.69 -5.73 13.24
N ALA A 46 8.01 -6.32 14.40
CA ALA A 46 8.51 -7.70 14.48
C ALA A 46 7.49 -8.75 13.98
N GLU A 47 6.19 -8.53 14.22
CA GLU A 47 5.14 -9.39 13.66
C GLU A 47 5.01 -9.22 12.15
N LEU A 48 5.14 -7.99 11.64
CA LEU A 48 5.13 -7.71 10.19
C LEU A 48 6.35 -8.30 9.50
N GLU A 49 7.53 -8.22 10.10
CA GLU A 49 8.77 -8.82 9.61
C GLU A 49 8.57 -10.33 9.37
N LYS A 50 8.06 -11.03 10.38
CA LYS A 50 7.78 -12.47 10.30
C LYS A 50 6.66 -12.80 9.31
N LEU A 51 5.57 -12.04 9.31
CA LEU A 51 4.41 -12.28 8.46
C LEU A 51 4.72 -12.10 6.97
N MET A 52 5.49 -11.06 6.65
CA MET A 52 5.74 -10.64 5.27
C MET A 52 7.13 -11.04 4.77
N HIS A 53 7.94 -11.68 5.62
CA HIS A 53 9.33 -12.05 5.33
C HIS A 53 10.16 -10.83 4.89
N LEU A 54 10.08 -9.75 5.66
CA LEU A 54 10.76 -8.49 5.40
C LEU A 54 12.06 -8.39 6.20
N SER A 55 12.92 -7.44 5.82
CA SER A 55 13.98 -6.98 6.72
C SER A 55 13.38 -6.13 7.84
N PRO A 56 14.08 -5.97 8.99
CA PRO A 56 13.61 -5.11 10.09
C PRO A 56 13.26 -3.69 9.63
N ALA A 57 14.16 -3.06 8.86
CA ALA A 57 13.95 -1.70 8.34
C ALA A 57 12.71 -1.58 7.44
N LEU A 58 12.42 -2.62 6.65
CA LEU A 58 11.25 -2.62 5.77
C LEU A 58 9.97 -2.95 6.54
N ALA A 59 10.05 -3.72 7.62
CA ALA A 59 8.93 -3.95 8.52
C ALA A 59 8.55 -2.68 9.29
N ASP A 60 9.54 -1.93 9.80
CA ASP A 60 9.34 -0.63 10.45
C ASP A 60 8.69 0.37 9.49
N LEU A 61 9.21 0.47 8.26
CA LEU A 61 8.65 1.34 7.23
C LEU A 61 7.19 0.99 6.91
N ASN A 62 6.86 -0.30 6.78
CA ASN A 62 5.49 -0.71 6.51
C ASN A 62 4.57 -0.51 7.71
N ALA A 63 5.07 -0.68 8.94
CA ALA A 63 4.30 -0.34 10.16
C ALA A 63 3.90 1.14 10.14
N MET A 64 4.83 2.04 9.85
CA MET A 64 4.56 3.47 9.69
C MET A 64 3.55 3.74 8.58
N ARG A 65 3.75 3.14 7.39
CA ARG A 65 2.80 3.28 6.27
C ARG A 65 1.38 2.84 6.60
N TYR A 66 1.20 1.78 7.40
CA TYR A 66 -0.12 1.35 7.83
C TYR A 66 -0.75 2.31 8.84
N GLN A 67 0.05 2.93 9.71
CA GLN A 67 -0.42 3.96 10.64
C GLN A 67 -0.81 5.26 9.93
N ASP A 68 -0.05 5.64 8.90
CA ASP A 68 -0.26 6.88 8.13
C ASP A 68 -1.35 6.73 7.05
N TRP A 69 -1.86 5.52 6.82
CA TRP A 69 -2.85 5.27 5.78
C TRP A 69 -4.21 5.84 6.15
N GLU A 70 -4.83 6.55 5.21
CA GLU A 70 -6.20 7.06 5.30
C GLU A 70 -7.07 6.63 4.10
N PRO A 71 -8.39 6.50 4.28
CA PRO A 71 -9.31 6.11 3.20
C PRO A 71 -9.69 7.26 2.26
N ASP A 72 -9.31 8.50 2.58
CA ASP A 72 -9.68 9.70 1.82
C ASP A 72 -8.56 10.06 0.84
N PHE A 73 -8.90 10.12 -0.46
CA PHE A 73 -7.96 10.42 -1.55
C PHE A 73 -8.37 11.73 -2.23
N THR A 74 -7.90 12.86 -1.71
CA THR A 74 -8.18 14.21 -2.24
C THR A 74 -6.96 14.90 -2.81
#